data_AF-A0A813JC85-F1
#
_entry.id   AF-A0A813JC85-F1
#
_cell.length_a   1.000
_cell.length_b   1.000
_cell.length_c   1.000
_cell.angle_alpha   90.00
_cell.angle_beta   90.00
_cell.angle_gamma   90.00
#
_symmetry.space_group_name_H-M   'P 1'
#
loop_
_entity.id
_entity.type
_entity.pdbx_description
1 polymer ?
#
loop_
_entity_poly.entity_id
_entity_poly.type
_entity_poly.pdbx_seq_one_letter_code
_entity_poly.pdbx_strand_id
1 'polypeptide(L)'
;LGQKGPLRLVYWLEASLPWPFQHRACRFAVEAVDCMSAGEQPQQIVILLDSQEAPSICPELLEAERTPEWQGVLAEVLDSGFILTPPEVGGTSGTKVQVLLNLDPKMIVPDWLVKYSAMNLCLLIFLQYRAAVQLARTQ
;
A
#
# COMPACT_ATOMS: atom_id res chain seq x y z
N LEU A 1 -13.15 9.58 -15.30
CA LEU A 1 -11.73 9.59 -14.85
C LEU A 1 -11.15 8.21 -15.12
N GLY A 2 -11.14 7.80 -16.39
CA GLY A 2 -11.23 6.40 -16.79
C GLY A 2 -10.24 5.99 -17.87
N GLN A 3 -8.95 6.12 -17.59
CA GLN A 3 -7.97 5.24 -18.23
C GLN A 3 -7.41 4.33 -17.15
N LYS A 4 -7.73 3.03 -17.26
CA LYS A 4 -7.07 2.00 -16.48
C LYS A 4 -5.60 2.01 -16.88
N GLY A 5 -4.71 2.18 -15.91
CA GLY A 5 -3.27 2.18 -16.10
C GLY A 5 -2.77 0.81 -16.62
N PRO A 6 -1.65 0.78 -17.35
CA PRO A 6 -1.12 -0.45 -17.95
C PRO A 6 -0.60 -1.47 -16.93
N LEU A 7 -0.38 -1.04 -15.68
CA LEU A 7 0.15 -1.87 -14.59
C LEU A 7 -0.93 -2.03 -13.51
N ARG A 8 -1.70 -3.11 -13.62
CA ARG A 8 -2.66 -3.57 -12.61
C ARG A 8 -2.19 -4.92 -12.09
N LEU A 9 -1.83 -4.97 -10.82
CA LEU A 9 -1.37 -6.18 -10.13
C LEU A 9 -2.23 -6.41 -8.90
N VAL A 10 -2.33 -7.66 -8.44
CA VAL A 10 -2.98 -7.98 -7.17
C VAL A 10 -1.93 -8.54 -6.22
N TYR A 11 -1.91 -8.02 -5.00
CA TYR A 11 -0.99 -8.45 -3.96
C TYR A 11 -1.76 -9.11 -2.82
N TRP A 12 -1.10 -10.09 -2.20
CA TRP A 12 -1.50 -10.70 -0.93
C TRP A 12 -0.41 -10.39 0.09
N LEU A 13 -0.78 -9.75 1.19
CA LEU A 13 0.14 -9.35 2.26
C LEU A 13 -0.36 -9.88 3.59
N GLU A 14 0.54 -10.53 4.34
CA GLU A 14 0.26 -11.01 5.68
C GLU A 14 1.01 -10.18 6.72
N ALA A 15 0.31 -9.82 7.78
CA ALA A 15 0.81 -9.03 8.88
C ALA A 15 0.64 -9.78 10.20
N SER A 16 1.77 -10.02 10.86
CA SER A 16 1.78 -10.55 12.21
C SER A 16 1.58 -9.44 13.23
N LEU A 17 0.58 -9.63 14.10
CA LEU A 17 0.29 -8.72 15.19
C LEU A 17 0.80 -9.30 16.52
N PRO A 18 1.13 -8.45 17.51
CA PRO A 18 1.50 -8.92 18.83
C PRO A 18 0.36 -9.73 19.48
N TRP A 19 0.70 -10.77 20.25
CA TRP A 19 -0.29 -11.50 21.06
C TRP A 19 -1.02 -10.52 22.00
N PRO A 20 -2.35 -10.62 22.19
CA PRO A 20 -3.25 -11.72 21.79
C PRO A 20 -3.95 -11.53 20.44
N PHE A 21 -3.50 -10.61 19.59
CA PHE A 21 -4.18 -10.38 18.32
C PHE A 21 -3.89 -11.49 17.31
N GLN A 22 -4.93 -11.92 16.59
CA GLN A 22 -4.78 -12.82 15.45
C GLN A 22 -4.04 -12.11 14.31
N HIS A 23 -3.36 -12.89 13.46
CA HIS A 23 -2.74 -12.39 12.24
C HIS A 23 -3.79 -11.77 11.31
N ARG A 24 -3.34 -10.82 10.49
CA ARG A 24 -4.15 -10.19 9.44
C ARG A 24 -3.57 -10.50 8.08
N ALA A 25 -4.42 -10.68 7.09
CA ALA A 25 -3.98 -10.62 5.69
C ALA A 25 -4.79 -9.57 4.96
N CYS A 26 -4.18 -8.92 3.98
CA CYS A 26 -4.85 -8.01 3.06
C CYS A 26 -4.59 -8.49 1.65
N ARG A 27 -5.63 -8.48 0.82
CA ARG A 27 -5.48 -8.50 -0.63
C ARG A 27 -5.89 -7.15 -1.19
N PHE A 28 -5.16 -6.64 -2.15
CA PHE A 28 -5.53 -5.39 -2.81
C PHE A 28 -4.96 -5.32 -4.21
N ALA A 29 -5.72 -4.68 -5.08
CA ALA A 29 -5.26 -4.28 -6.39
C ALA A 29 -4.30 -3.11 -6.23
N VAL A 30 -3.28 -3.08 -7.07
CA VAL A 30 -2.33 -1.99 -7.19
C VAL A 30 -2.37 -1.49 -8.61
N GLU A 31 -2.64 -0.21 -8.78
CA GLU A 31 -2.66 0.45 -10.07
C GLU A 31 -1.76 1.68 -10.04
N ALA A 32 -0.79 1.73 -10.96
CA ALA A 32 0.02 2.92 -11.16
C ALA A 32 -0.59 3.81 -12.26
N VAL A 33 -0.85 5.06 -11.91
CA VAL A 33 -1.32 6.12 -12.81
C VAL A 33 -0.19 7.12 -12.96
N ASP A 34 0.27 7.26 -14.20
CA ASP A 34 1.27 8.27 -14.57
C ASP A 34 0.55 9.57 -14.91
N CYS A 35 0.67 10.58 -14.02
CA CYS A 35 0.13 11.92 -14.23
C CYS A 35 1.24 12.93 -14.59
N MET A 36 2.27 12.50 -15.34
CA MET A 36 3.42 13.34 -15.70
C MET A 36 3.22 14.17 -16.98
N SER A 37 2.05 14.11 -17.62
CA SER A 37 1.80 14.83 -18.87
C SER A 37 1.83 16.36 -18.65
N ALA A 38 2.27 17.13 -19.64
CA ALA A 38 2.43 18.59 -19.53
C ALA A 38 1.13 19.36 -19.22
N GLY A 39 -0.03 18.74 -19.43
CA GLY A 39 -1.35 19.29 -19.08
C GLY A 39 -1.87 18.90 -17.70
N GLU A 40 -1.18 18.00 -16.99
CA GLU A 40 -1.60 17.47 -15.69
C GLU A 40 -0.78 18.14 -14.59
N GLN A 41 -1.41 19.05 -13.84
CA GLN A 41 -0.79 19.69 -12.68
C GLN A 41 -1.52 19.29 -11.39
N PRO A 42 -0.80 18.87 -10.33
CA PRO A 42 0.66 18.68 -10.29
C PRO A 42 1.11 17.41 -11.05
N GLN A 43 2.27 17.48 -11.71
CA GLN A 43 2.90 16.33 -12.36
C GLN A 43 3.38 15.33 -11.29
N GLN A 44 2.78 14.14 -11.26
CA GLN A 44 2.98 13.18 -10.19
C GLN A 44 2.75 11.75 -10.67
N ILE A 45 3.31 10.78 -9.95
CA ILE A 45 2.97 9.37 -10.12
C ILE A 45 2.07 8.98 -8.94
N VAL A 46 0.91 8.41 -9.23
CA VAL A 46 -0.05 7.95 -8.22
C VAL A 46 -0.12 6.44 -8.26
N ILE A 47 0.05 5.79 -7.12
CA ILE A 47 -0.13 4.35 -6.96
C ILE A 47 -1.37 4.16 -6.11
N LEU A 48 -2.43 3.63 -6.71
CA LEU A 48 -3.71 3.37 -6.06
C LEU A 48 -3.75 1.95 -5.50
N LEU A 49 -4.31 1.80 -4.31
CA LEU A 49 -4.48 0.54 -3.60
C LEU A 49 -5.94 0.36 -3.21
N ASP A 50 -6.57 -0.73 -3.66
CA ASP A 50 -7.95 -1.03 -3.28
C ASP A 50 -8.23 -2.55 -3.21
N SER A 51 -8.70 -2.99 -2.04
CA SER A 51 -9.17 -4.35 -1.79
C SER A 51 -10.42 -4.72 -2.58
N GLN A 52 -11.29 -3.75 -2.91
CA GLN A 52 -12.53 -4.02 -3.63
C GLN A 52 -12.29 -4.34 -5.12
N GLU A 53 -11.23 -3.79 -5.72
CA GLU A 53 -10.87 -4.09 -7.10
C GLU A 53 -10.18 -5.46 -7.25
N ALA A 54 -9.51 -5.97 -6.22
CA ALA A 54 -8.72 -7.21 -6.31
C ALA A 54 -9.50 -8.44 -6.83
N PRO A 55 -10.70 -8.75 -6.33
CA PRO A 55 -11.50 -9.89 -6.82
C PRO A 55 -11.86 -9.80 -8.30
N SER A 56 -12.01 -8.58 -8.84
CA SER A 56 -12.35 -8.38 -10.25
C SER A 56 -11.16 -8.62 -11.19
N ILE A 57 -9.95 -8.42 -10.69
CA ILE A 57 -8.70 -8.56 -11.45
C ILE A 57 -8.15 -9.98 -11.35
N CYS A 58 -8.24 -10.59 -10.16
CA CYS A 58 -7.79 -11.95 -9.92
C CYS A 58 -8.82 -12.72 -9.07
N PRO A 59 -9.84 -13.32 -9.70
CA PRO A 59 -10.89 -14.07 -8.99
C PRO A 59 -10.36 -15.30 -8.25
N GLU A 60 -9.27 -15.91 -8.72
CA GLU A 60 -8.65 -17.11 -8.15
C GLU A 60 -8.17 -16.90 -6.70
N LEU A 61 -7.82 -15.66 -6.34
CA LEU A 61 -7.46 -15.30 -4.96
C LEU A 61 -8.63 -15.41 -3.98
N LEU A 62 -9.89 -15.36 -4.45
CA LEU A 62 -11.06 -15.66 -3.61
C LEU A 62 -11.14 -17.14 -3.22
N GLU A 63 -10.54 -18.02 -4.03
CA GLU A 63 -10.55 -19.46 -3.75
C GLU A 63 -9.47 -19.84 -2.74
N ALA A 64 -8.30 -19.17 -2.78
CA ALA A 64 -7.24 -19.33 -1.79
C ALA A 64 -7.68 -18.96 -0.36
N GLU A 65 -8.54 -17.94 -0.22
CA GLU A 65 -9.14 -17.52 1.06
C GLU A 65 -10.05 -18.57 1.70
N ARG A 66 -10.54 -19.52 0.92
CA ARG A 66 -11.45 -20.58 1.39
C ARG A 66 -10.71 -21.83 1.83
N THR A 67 -9.37 -21.83 1.79
CA THR A 67 -8.60 -22.99 2.23
C THR A 67 -8.74 -23.17 3.75
N PRO A 68 -9.05 -24.39 4.23
CA PRO A 68 -9.27 -24.65 5.66
C PRO A 68 -8.05 -24.38 6.56
N GLU A 69 -6.86 -24.24 5.96
CA GLU A 69 -5.59 -24.06 6.65
C GLU A 69 -5.34 -22.61 7.08
N TRP A 70 -5.97 -21.64 6.42
CA TRP A 70 -5.77 -20.23 6.73
C TRP A 70 -6.73 -19.77 7.84
N GLN A 71 -6.16 -19.36 8.98
CA GLN A 71 -6.91 -18.92 10.18
C GLN A 71 -6.76 -17.42 10.48
N GLY A 72 -6.24 -16.64 9.52
CA GLY A 72 -6.12 -15.19 9.68
C GLY A 72 -7.46 -14.47 9.56
N VAL A 73 -7.46 -13.16 9.84
CA VAL A 73 -8.61 -12.29 9.56
C VAL A 73 -8.28 -11.39 8.38
N LEU A 74 -9.17 -11.33 7.40
CA LEU A 74 -8.99 -10.48 6.22
C LEU A 74 -9.26 -9.03 6.60
N ALA A 75 -8.23 -8.21 6.46
CA ALA A 75 -8.32 -6.76 6.55
C ALA A 75 -8.47 -6.18 5.14
N GLU A 76 -9.04 -4.97 5.06
CA GLU A 76 -9.34 -4.30 3.80
C GLU A 76 -8.58 -2.98 3.71
N VAL A 77 -7.88 -2.79 2.60
CA VAL A 77 -7.27 -1.53 2.21
C VAL A 77 -8.25 -0.83 1.29
N LEU A 78 -8.75 0.33 1.70
CA LEU A 78 -9.80 1.07 1.02
C LEU A 78 -9.26 2.41 0.55
N ASP A 79 -9.55 2.83 -0.69
CA ASP A 79 -9.25 4.17 -1.22
C ASP A 79 -7.85 4.70 -0.83
N SER A 80 -6.85 3.84 -0.90
CA SER A 80 -5.52 4.09 -0.38
C SER A 80 -4.53 4.31 -1.52
N GLY A 81 -3.36 4.88 -1.21
CA GLY A 81 -2.36 5.08 -2.24
C GLY A 81 -1.10 5.80 -1.81
N PHE A 82 -0.17 5.82 -2.75
CA PHE A 82 1.06 6.59 -2.68
C PHE A 82 1.04 7.67 -3.75
N ILE A 83 1.48 8.86 -3.39
CA ILE A 83 1.70 9.95 -4.33
C ILE A 83 3.19 10.25 -4.32
N LEU A 84 3.81 10.13 -5.48
CA LEU A 84 5.22 10.41 -5.70
C LEU A 84 5.33 11.70 -6.50
N THR A 85 5.82 12.76 -5.87
CA THR A 85 6.08 14.04 -6.54
C THR A 85 7.57 14.16 -6.82
N PRO A 86 7.97 14.25 -8.10
CA PRO A 86 9.37 14.40 -8.48
C PRO A 86 10.01 15.68 -7.90
N PRO A 87 11.34 15.68 -7.69
CA PRO A 87 12.07 16.83 -7.15
C PRO A 87 11.82 18.14 -7.92
N GLU A 88 11.74 18.04 -9.25
CA GLU A 88 11.59 19.18 -10.18
C GLU A 88 10.23 19.88 -9.98
N VAL A 89 9.18 19.09 -9.74
CA VAL A 89 7.81 19.57 -9.51
C VAL A 89 7.66 20.03 -8.06
N GLY A 90 8.24 19.27 -7.13
CA GLY A 90 8.11 19.51 -5.70
C GLY A 90 8.98 20.66 -5.16
N GLY A 91 9.90 21.19 -5.96
CA GLY A 91 10.86 22.22 -5.55
C GLY A 91 11.82 21.73 -4.45
N THR A 92 12.13 20.44 -4.44
CA THR A 92 12.97 19.79 -3.40
C THR A 92 14.15 19.06 -4.03
N SER A 93 15.14 18.70 -3.21
CA SER A 93 16.31 17.91 -3.66
C SER A 93 16.03 16.41 -3.80
N GLY A 94 14.84 15.96 -3.39
CA GLY A 94 14.42 14.56 -3.47
C GLY A 94 12.93 14.44 -3.75
N THR A 95 12.53 13.24 -4.17
CA THR A 95 11.12 12.89 -4.42
C THR A 95 10.34 12.99 -3.11
N LYS A 96 9.23 13.74 -3.13
CA LYS A 96 8.29 13.74 -2.01
C LYS A 96 7.40 12.51 -2.14
N VAL A 97 7.26 11.78 -1.04
CA VAL A 97 6.36 10.62 -0.95
C VAL A 97 5.27 10.97 0.03
N GLN A 98 4.03 10.95 -0.43
CA GLN A 98 2.86 11.02 0.42
C GLN A 98 2.18 9.67 0.43
N VAL A 99 1.72 9.26 1.60
CA VAL A 99 1.09 7.96 1.83
C VAL A 99 -0.27 8.22 2.44
N LEU A 100 -1.32 7.74 1.78
CA LEU A 100 -2.68 7.71 2.29
C LEU A 100 -3.07 6.24 2.47
N LEU A 101 -3.30 5.83 3.72
CA LEU A 101 -3.73 4.47 4.03
C LEU A 101 -5.00 4.55 4.87
N ASN A 102 -6.08 4.00 4.34
CA ASN A 102 -7.31 3.73 5.05
C ASN A 102 -7.48 2.21 5.10
N LEU A 103 -7.28 1.67 6.29
CA LEU A 103 -7.26 0.24 6.56
C LEU A 103 -8.40 -0.09 7.52
N ASP A 104 -9.26 -1.03 7.14
CA ASP A 104 -10.19 -1.68 8.05
C ASP A 104 -9.58 -3.02 8.52
N PRO A 105 -9.03 -3.07 9.75
CA PRO A 105 -8.39 -4.27 10.28
C PRO A 105 -9.41 -5.28 10.84
N LYS A 106 -10.72 -5.03 10.73
CA LYS A 106 -11.80 -5.84 11.31
C LYS A 106 -11.61 -6.09 12.81
N MET A 107 -11.11 -5.08 13.52
CA MET A 107 -10.97 -5.09 14.98
C MET A 107 -10.90 -3.66 15.52
N ILE A 108 -11.17 -3.52 16.81
CA ILE A 108 -10.86 -2.29 17.54
C ILE A 108 -9.34 -2.25 17.73
N VAL A 109 -8.69 -1.25 17.14
CA VAL A 109 -7.25 -1.04 17.31
C VAL A 109 -7.01 -0.32 18.64
N PRO A 110 -6.28 -0.91 19.60
CA PRO A 110 -5.98 -0.24 20.84
C PRO A 110 -4.99 0.92 20.63
N ASP A 111 -5.15 2.00 21.40
CA ASP A 111 -4.27 3.18 21.34
C ASP A 111 -2.79 2.84 21.53
N TRP A 112 -2.47 1.87 22.38
CA TRP A 112 -1.09 1.46 22.61
C TRP A 112 -0.45 0.87 21.35
N LEU A 113 -1.24 0.16 20.52
CA LEU A 113 -0.75 -0.45 19.29
C LEU A 113 -0.53 0.63 18.23
N VAL A 114 -1.43 1.62 18.14
CA VAL A 114 -1.24 2.81 17.29
C VAL A 114 0.04 3.54 17.66
N LYS A 115 0.24 3.78 18.96
CA LYS A 115 1.45 4.45 19.47
C LYS A 115 2.71 3.62 19.19
N TYR A 116 2.67 2.32 19.41
CA TYR A 116 3.78 1.42 19.13
C TYR A 116 4.18 1.48 17.65
N SER A 117 3.20 1.39 16.75
CA SER A 117 3.40 1.45 15.30
C SER A 117 3.96 2.80 14.85
N ALA A 118 3.38 3.90 15.34
CA ALA A 118 3.82 5.25 14.98
C ALA A 118 5.26 5.52 15.45
N MET A 119 5.61 5.11 16.67
CA MET A 119 6.93 5.37 17.25
C MET A 119 8.03 4.47 16.70
N ASN A 120 7.73 3.21 16.35
CA ASN A 120 8.76 2.22 16.02
C ASN A 120 8.68 1.76 14.57
N LEU A 121 7.49 1.40 14.08
CA LEU A 121 7.35 0.76 12.78
C LEU A 121 7.44 1.75 11.62
N CYS A 122 6.81 2.92 11.71
CA CYS A 122 6.86 3.91 10.64
C CYS A 122 8.30 4.33 10.32
N LEU A 123 9.11 4.58 11.35
CA LEU A 123 10.53 4.92 11.17
C LEU A 123 11.31 3.78 10.52
N LEU A 124 11.12 2.54 10.98
CA LEU A 124 11.80 1.38 10.40
C LEU A 124 11.41 1.14 8.94
N ILE A 125 10.12 1.30 8.61
CA ILE A 125 9.63 1.17 7.23
C ILE A 125 10.28 2.22 6.33
N PHE A 126 10.32 3.49 6.75
CA PHE A 126 10.99 4.53 5.94
C PHE A 126 12.50 4.33 5.83
N LEU A 127 13.16 3.81 6.86
CA LEU A 127 14.58 3.46 6.78
C LEU A 127 14.82 2.33 5.77
N GLN A 128 14.00 1.28 5.80
CA GLN A 128 14.08 0.18 4.84
C GLN A 128 13.80 0.64 3.41
N TYR A 129 12.81 1.52 3.20
CA TYR A 129 12.57 2.11 1.88
C TYR A 129 13.78 2.87 1.35
N ARG A 130 14.44 3.69 2.18
CA ARG A 130 15.64 4.43 1.75
C ARG A 130 16.78 3.48 1.39
N ALA A 131 16.99 2.41 2.18
CA ALA A 131 17.99 1.40 1.88
C ALA A 131 17.68 0.66 0.56
N ALA A 132 16.43 0.25 0.35
CA ALA A 132 16.00 -0.41 -0.88
C ALA A 132 16.17 0.48 -2.11
N VAL A 133 15.84 1.77 -2.02
CA VAL A 133 16.06 2.74 -3.11
C VAL A 133 17.55 2.90 -3.43
N GLN A 134 18.43 2.91 -2.43
CA GLN A 134 19.87 2.97 -2.66
C GLN A 134 20.37 1.73 -3.41
N LEU A 135 19.91 0.53 -3.04
CA LEU A 135 20.26 -0.71 -3.73
C LEU A 135 19.77 -0.70 -5.18
N ALA A 136 18.52 -0.28 -5.41
CA ALA A 136 17.93 -0.22 -6.75
C ALA A 136 18.63 0.81 -7.67
N ARG A 137 19.27 1.84 -7.13
CA ARG A 137 20.07 2.81 -7.90
C ARG A 137 21.43 2.27 -8.33
N THR A 138 21.93 1.23 -7.66
CA THR A 138 23.27 0.66 -7.90
C THR A 138 23.26 -0.55 -8.83
N GLN A 139 22.08 -1.04 -9.22
CA GLN A 139 21.89 -2.11 -10.20
C GLN A 139 21.43 -1.52 -11.53
#